data_AF-A0A496XSV4-F1
#
_entry.id   AF-A0A496XSV4-F1
#
_cell.length_a   1.000
_cell.length_b   1.000
_cell.length_c   1.000
_cell.angle_alpha   90.00
_cell.angle_beta   90.00
_cell.angle_gamma   90.00
#
_symmetry.space_group_name_H-M   'P 1'
#
loop_
_entity.id
_entity.type
_entity.pdbx_description
1 polymer ?
#
loop_
_entity_poly.entity_id
_entity_poly.type
_entity_poly.pdbx_seq_one_letter_code
_entity_poly.pdbx_strand_id
1 'polypeptide(L)'
;MKYLLILILPGLLCAAPITYYPKKDLPAEFSYLIESIQLYPLENKEREILGENIKELDQMLSELTKEEVYFLLKSEIYKGLLERPKLKKQNIYYNPEILKSLNSIIEVRLDDYHKFAQWLLFAVYTDLRQIFDSPFYNTFIVKKKTGLPLKSKNLLMMQKRFDFILPWYEEIINSTPEELHESIKENMFDLLNIIEIKVNDLIKFSRFEKFKLDPNKKTLSFFTTKTLLEGQKDIKEEKMLDITIEESPKVMAKQEWIPKNAPMDPNPDYTPPKVLPAPVNDW
;
A
#
# COMPACT_ATOMS: atom_id res chain seq x y z
N MET A 1 -70.99 8.56 -9.09
CA MET A 1 -69.98 7.60 -8.57
C MET A 1 -68.65 7.92 -9.24
N LYS A 2 -67.69 8.45 -8.48
CA LYS A 2 -66.33 8.74 -8.96
C LYS A 2 -65.49 7.46 -8.80
N TYR A 3 -65.05 6.88 -9.91
CA TYR A 3 -64.13 5.75 -9.89
C TYR A 3 -62.72 6.25 -9.57
N LEU A 4 -62.21 5.87 -8.40
CA LEU A 4 -60.83 6.07 -7.99
C LEU A 4 -59.99 4.99 -8.70
N LEU A 5 -59.29 5.38 -9.77
CA LEU A 5 -58.38 4.51 -10.50
C LEU A 5 -57.09 4.39 -9.68
N ILE A 6 -56.98 3.33 -8.87
CA ILE A 6 -55.75 3.01 -8.14
C ILE A 6 -54.76 2.45 -9.17
N LEU A 7 -53.84 3.31 -9.63
CA LEU A 7 -52.66 2.94 -10.40
C LEU A 7 -51.73 2.14 -9.47
N ILE A 8 -51.87 0.81 -9.51
CA ILE A 8 -50.86 -0.10 -8.96
C ILE A 8 -49.66 -0.02 -9.90
N LEU A 9 -48.73 0.90 -9.61
CA LEU A 9 -47.40 0.86 -10.19
C LEU A 9 -46.79 -0.48 -9.75
N PRO A 10 -46.47 -1.41 -10.66
CA PRO A 10 -45.69 -2.59 -10.29
C PRO A 10 -44.36 -2.05 -9.76
N GLY A 11 -44.15 -2.18 -8.45
CA GLY A 11 -42.88 -1.85 -7.84
C GLY A 11 -41.81 -2.61 -8.60
N LEU A 12 -40.91 -1.88 -9.26
CA LEU A 12 -39.67 -2.45 -9.77
C LEU A 12 -39.04 -3.16 -8.58
N LEU A 13 -39.06 -4.49 -8.63
CA LEU A 13 -38.28 -5.35 -7.74
C LEU A 13 -36.82 -5.08 -8.08
N CYS A 14 -36.26 -4.00 -7.55
CA CYS A 14 -34.84 -3.74 -7.60
C CYS A 14 -34.19 -4.86 -6.79
N ALA A 15 -33.58 -5.82 -7.49
CA ALA A 15 -32.74 -6.81 -6.85
C ALA A 15 -31.71 -6.09 -5.96
N ALA A 16 -31.56 -6.55 -4.72
CA ALA A 16 -30.62 -5.94 -3.79
C ALA A 16 -29.20 -5.97 -4.40
N PRO A 17 -28.42 -4.88 -4.28
CA PRO A 17 -27.07 -4.84 -4.81
C PRO A 17 -26.22 -5.94 -4.19
N ILE A 18 -25.43 -6.59 -5.03
CA ILE A 18 -24.47 -7.64 -4.65
C ILE A 18 -23.16 -6.96 -4.29
N THR A 19 -22.59 -7.33 -3.15
CA THR A 19 -21.27 -6.91 -2.68
C THR A 19 -20.32 -8.10 -2.67
N TYR A 20 -19.09 -7.89 -3.13
CA TYR A 20 -18.03 -8.89 -3.22
C TYR A 20 -17.04 -8.70 -2.07
N TYR A 21 -16.78 -9.78 -1.33
CA TYR A 21 -15.82 -9.82 -0.25
C TYR A 21 -14.66 -10.76 -0.60
N PRO A 22 -13.43 -10.24 -0.69
CA PRO A 22 -12.21 -11.04 -0.84
C PRO A 22 -12.10 -12.10 0.26
N LYS A 23 -11.62 -13.30 -0.09
CA LYS A 23 -11.24 -14.35 0.87
C LYS A 23 -9.79 -14.13 1.35
N LYS A 24 -9.43 -14.76 2.46
CA LYS A 24 -8.13 -14.62 3.15
C LYS A 24 -6.89 -14.99 2.33
N ASP A 25 -7.06 -15.58 1.15
CA ASP A 25 -5.95 -16.00 0.30
C ASP A 25 -5.40 -14.88 -0.59
N LEU A 26 -6.02 -13.70 -0.58
CA LEU A 26 -5.56 -12.52 -1.31
C LEU A 26 -4.71 -11.60 -0.42
N PRO A 27 -3.82 -10.78 -1.00
CA PRO A 27 -3.15 -9.71 -0.26
C PRO A 27 -4.15 -8.74 0.36
N ALA A 28 -3.84 -8.22 1.55
CA ALA A 28 -4.70 -7.31 2.29
C ALA A 28 -4.96 -6.03 1.49
N GLU A 29 -3.93 -5.47 0.85
CA GLU A 29 -4.02 -4.27 0.01
C GLU A 29 -5.02 -4.41 -1.15
N PHE A 30 -5.05 -5.58 -1.79
CA PHE A 30 -6.01 -5.86 -2.86
C PHE A 30 -7.41 -6.04 -2.28
N SER A 31 -7.51 -6.63 -1.10
CA SER A 31 -8.79 -6.77 -0.42
C SER A 31 -9.38 -5.41 -0.06
N TYR A 32 -8.56 -4.52 0.49
CA TYR A 32 -8.94 -3.14 0.81
C TYR A 32 -9.33 -2.35 -0.44
N LEU A 33 -8.63 -2.55 -1.56
CA LEU A 33 -8.97 -1.95 -2.85
C LEU A 33 -10.40 -2.32 -3.27
N ILE A 34 -10.71 -3.62 -3.34
CA ILE A 34 -12.03 -4.12 -3.77
C ILE A 34 -13.14 -3.67 -2.81
N GLU A 35 -12.90 -3.71 -1.50
CA GLU A 35 -13.87 -3.24 -0.52
C GLU A 35 -14.11 -1.73 -0.65
N SER A 36 -13.06 -0.94 -0.84
CA SER A 36 -13.17 0.53 -0.93
C SER A 36 -13.88 0.98 -2.21
N ILE A 37 -13.62 0.33 -3.36
CA ILE A 37 -14.31 0.62 -4.63
C ILE A 37 -15.83 0.49 -4.48
N GLN A 38 -16.30 -0.47 -3.68
CA GLN A 38 -17.73 -0.73 -3.49
C GLN A 38 -18.42 0.23 -2.52
N LEU A 39 -17.67 1.08 -1.80
CA LEU A 39 -18.23 2.11 -0.92
C LEU A 39 -18.73 3.33 -1.70
N TYR A 40 -18.28 3.53 -2.94
CA TYR A 40 -18.70 4.65 -3.76
C TYR A 40 -20.13 4.44 -4.30
N PRO A 41 -20.89 5.53 -4.49
CA PRO A 41 -22.20 5.47 -5.13
C PRO A 41 -22.01 5.19 -6.63
N LEU A 42 -22.01 3.91 -7.01
CA LEU A 42 -21.92 3.46 -8.40
C LEU A 42 -23.30 3.40 -9.06
N GLU A 43 -23.38 3.84 -10.31
CA GLU A 43 -24.53 3.60 -11.16
C GLU A 43 -24.76 2.10 -11.37
N ASN A 44 -25.98 1.69 -11.71
CA ASN A 44 -26.29 0.27 -11.89
C ASN A 44 -25.40 -0.38 -12.97
N LYS A 45 -25.11 0.36 -14.05
CA LYS A 45 -24.22 -0.10 -15.12
C LYS A 45 -22.78 -0.26 -14.64
N GLU A 46 -22.26 0.71 -13.87
CA GLU A 46 -20.91 0.63 -13.30
C GLU A 46 -20.78 -0.54 -12.31
N ARG A 47 -21.83 -0.79 -11.52
CA ARG A 47 -21.87 -1.93 -10.60
C ARG A 47 -21.89 -3.26 -11.33
N GLU A 48 -22.61 -3.35 -12.45
CA GLU A 48 -22.61 -4.53 -13.31
C GLU A 48 -21.21 -4.79 -13.89
N ILE A 49 -20.59 -3.78 -14.47
CA ILE A 49 -19.21 -3.84 -15.00
C ILE A 49 -18.22 -4.27 -13.90
N LEU A 50 -18.26 -3.64 -12.73
CA LEU A 50 -17.40 -4.03 -11.61
C LEU A 50 -17.61 -5.50 -11.22
N GLY A 51 -18.86 -5.95 -11.18
CA GLY A 51 -19.20 -7.33 -10.86
C GLY A 51 -18.70 -8.32 -11.91
N GLU A 52 -18.75 -7.97 -13.19
CA GLU A 52 -18.16 -8.75 -14.28
C GLU A 52 -16.64 -8.81 -14.14
N ASN A 53 -15.97 -7.67 -13.99
CA ASN A 53 -14.52 -7.62 -13.83
C ASN A 53 -14.03 -8.45 -12.64
N ILE A 54 -14.72 -8.40 -11.49
CA ILE A 54 -14.37 -9.21 -10.31
C ILE A 54 -14.53 -10.71 -10.60
N LYS A 55 -15.58 -11.12 -11.32
CA LYS A 55 -15.77 -12.52 -11.71
C LYS A 55 -14.69 -12.98 -12.68
N GLU A 56 -14.35 -12.17 -13.68
CA GLU A 56 -13.30 -12.49 -14.63
C GLU A 56 -11.94 -12.60 -13.95
N LEU A 57 -11.62 -11.65 -13.06
CA LEU A 57 -10.44 -11.71 -12.20
C LEU A 57 -10.41 -12.97 -11.34
N ASP A 58 -11.52 -13.35 -10.70
CA ASP A 58 -11.59 -14.59 -9.90
C ASP A 58 -11.19 -15.82 -10.71
N GLN A 59 -11.73 -15.94 -11.93
CA GLN A 59 -11.42 -17.06 -12.81
C GLN A 59 -9.96 -17.04 -13.25
N MET A 60 -9.47 -15.87 -13.67
CA MET A 60 -8.08 -15.73 -14.11
C MET A 60 -7.09 -16.02 -12.97
N LEU A 61 -7.32 -15.46 -11.78
CA LEU A 61 -6.47 -15.73 -10.61
C LEU A 61 -6.48 -17.21 -10.22
N SER A 62 -7.55 -17.97 -10.52
CA SER A 62 -7.60 -19.41 -10.23
C SER A 62 -6.69 -20.26 -11.12
N GLU A 63 -6.16 -19.70 -12.22
CA GLU A 63 -5.14 -20.34 -13.08
C GLU A 63 -3.70 -20.08 -12.60
N LEU A 64 -3.54 -19.19 -11.63
CA LEU A 64 -2.25 -18.79 -11.08
C LEU A 64 -2.00 -19.51 -9.75
N THR A 65 -0.72 -19.74 -9.45
CA THR A 65 -0.29 -20.18 -8.13
C THR A 65 -0.50 -19.09 -7.08
N LYS A 66 -0.60 -19.45 -5.80
CA LYS A 66 -0.79 -18.48 -4.72
C LYS A 66 0.33 -17.45 -4.69
N GLU A 67 1.57 -17.87 -4.95
CA GLU A 67 2.76 -17.03 -5.01
C GLU A 67 2.70 -16.04 -6.17
N GLU A 68 2.30 -16.49 -7.38
CA GLU A 68 2.09 -15.62 -8.54
C GLU A 68 1.01 -14.57 -8.26
N VAL A 69 -0.13 -14.98 -7.67
CA VAL A 69 -1.22 -14.09 -7.27
C VAL A 69 -0.72 -13.03 -6.29
N TYR A 70 -0.04 -13.46 -5.22
CA TYR A 70 0.46 -12.54 -4.18
C TYR A 70 1.46 -11.54 -4.74
N PHE A 71 2.43 -12.03 -5.52
CA PHE A 71 3.47 -11.18 -6.11
C PHE A 71 2.89 -10.17 -7.09
N LEU A 72 2.03 -10.63 -8.02
CA LEU A 72 1.46 -9.78 -9.05
C LEU A 72 0.60 -8.69 -8.42
N LEU A 73 -0.40 -9.07 -7.61
CA LEU A 73 -1.34 -8.10 -7.02
C LEU A 73 -0.61 -7.05 -6.20
N LYS A 74 0.31 -7.47 -5.32
CA LYS A 74 1.11 -6.54 -4.52
C LYS A 74 1.94 -5.63 -5.42
N SER A 75 2.71 -6.20 -6.35
CA SER A 75 3.61 -5.40 -7.19
C SER A 75 2.88 -4.37 -8.04
N GLU A 76 1.72 -4.72 -8.62
CA GLU A 76 0.96 -3.81 -9.48
C GLU A 76 0.22 -2.73 -8.69
N ILE A 77 -0.30 -3.05 -7.49
CA ILE A 77 -0.87 -2.04 -6.58
C ILE A 77 0.20 -1.01 -6.21
N TYR A 78 1.37 -1.45 -5.74
CA TYR A 78 2.44 -0.52 -5.37
C TYR A 78 2.94 0.28 -6.57
N LYS A 79 3.12 -0.34 -7.75
CA LYS A 79 3.55 0.40 -8.95
C LYS A 79 2.53 1.46 -9.35
N GLY A 80 1.25 1.10 -9.48
CA GLY A 80 0.23 2.05 -9.90
C GLY A 80 0.02 3.18 -8.90
N LEU A 81 0.21 2.93 -7.60
CA LEU A 81 0.26 3.98 -6.59
C LEU A 81 1.51 4.83 -6.68
N LEU A 82 2.68 4.32 -7.05
CA LEU A 82 3.87 5.19 -7.16
C LEU A 82 3.81 6.07 -8.42
N GLU A 83 2.98 5.75 -9.40
CA GLU A 83 2.82 6.55 -10.62
C GLU A 83 1.95 7.81 -10.44
N ARG A 84 1.21 7.92 -9.32
CA ARG A 84 0.29 9.03 -9.01
C ARG A 84 0.29 9.31 -7.51
N PRO A 85 0.07 10.53 -7.01
CA PRO A 85 -0.11 11.74 -7.77
C PRO A 85 1.22 12.21 -8.38
N LYS A 86 1.15 12.81 -9.57
CA LYS A 86 2.33 13.42 -10.18
C LYS A 86 2.71 14.66 -9.37
N LEU A 87 3.99 14.80 -9.04
CA LEU A 87 4.54 16.00 -8.42
C LEU A 87 4.06 17.25 -9.19
N LYS A 88 3.13 18.01 -8.60
CA LYS A 88 3.04 19.44 -8.91
C LYS A 88 4.37 20.04 -8.43
N LYS A 89 4.96 21.00 -9.15
CA LYS A 89 6.22 21.64 -8.73
C LYS A 89 6.00 22.27 -7.35
N GLN A 90 6.40 21.58 -6.29
CA GLN A 90 6.21 22.02 -4.91
C GLN A 90 7.56 22.21 -4.23
N ASN A 91 7.55 23.00 -3.15
CA ASN A 91 8.72 23.22 -2.30
C ASN A 91 9.00 21.94 -1.52
N ILE A 92 9.79 21.05 -2.11
CA ILE A 92 10.07 19.73 -1.55
C ILE A 92 10.78 19.91 -0.20
N TYR A 93 10.08 19.57 0.89
CA TYR A 93 10.61 19.67 2.24
C TYR A 93 11.02 18.29 2.72
N TYR A 94 12.33 18.05 2.83
CA TYR A 94 12.87 16.75 3.27
C TYR A 94 13.12 16.76 4.78
N ASN A 95 12.08 16.94 5.60
CA ASN A 95 12.21 17.08 7.06
C ASN A 95 11.50 15.94 7.81
N PRO A 96 12.11 15.31 8.83
CA PRO A 96 11.47 14.26 9.62
C PRO A 96 10.20 14.71 10.36
N GLU A 97 9.98 16.01 10.57
CA GLU A 97 8.72 16.55 11.13
C GLU A 97 7.47 16.13 10.33
N ILE A 98 7.63 15.77 9.05
CA ILE A 98 6.60 15.15 8.21
C ILE A 98 5.99 13.91 8.88
N LEU A 99 6.81 13.09 9.56
CA LEU A 99 6.32 11.91 10.27
C LEU A 99 5.39 12.28 11.42
N LYS A 100 5.66 13.38 12.13
CA LYS A 100 4.83 13.85 13.23
C LYS A 100 3.46 14.30 12.72
N SER A 101 3.44 15.03 11.61
CA SER A 101 2.20 15.44 10.95
C SER A 101 1.37 14.23 10.52
N LEU A 102 1.97 13.25 9.84
CA LEU A 102 1.27 12.02 9.47
C LEU A 102 0.76 11.27 10.69
N ASN A 103 1.60 11.07 11.70
CA ASN A 103 1.22 10.36 12.93
C ASN A 103 -0.01 11.01 13.59
N SER A 104 -0.09 12.35 13.60
CA SER A 104 -1.25 13.05 14.13
C SER A 104 -2.53 12.79 13.35
N ILE A 105 -2.46 12.62 12.02
CA ILE A 105 -3.62 12.21 11.21
C ILE A 105 -4.00 10.76 11.54
N ILE A 106 -3.03 9.86 11.64
CA ILE A 106 -3.27 8.44 12.00
C ILE A 106 -3.97 8.35 13.37
N GLU A 107 -3.49 9.10 14.37
CA GLU A 107 -4.05 9.00 15.73
C GLU A 107 -5.45 9.61 15.86
N VAL A 108 -5.78 10.64 15.07
CA VAL A 108 -7.01 11.43 15.26
C VAL A 108 -8.10 11.07 14.27
N ARG A 109 -7.74 10.69 13.03
CA ARG A 109 -8.68 10.62 11.89
C ARG A 109 -8.68 9.30 11.14
N LEU A 110 -7.91 8.30 11.57
CA LEU A 110 -7.77 7.06 10.80
C LEU A 110 -9.11 6.41 10.45
N ASP A 111 -10.04 6.39 11.41
CA ASP A 111 -11.37 5.78 11.24
C ASP A 111 -12.27 6.52 10.25
N ASP A 112 -11.98 7.78 9.93
CA ASP A 112 -12.71 8.56 8.93
C ASP A 112 -12.34 8.13 7.50
N TYR A 113 -11.21 7.44 7.32
CA TYR A 113 -10.75 6.97 6.03
C TYR A 113 -11.29 5.57 5.70
N HIS A 114 -11.56 5.28 4.43
CA HIS A 114 -11.83 3.89 4.01
C HIS A 114 -10.56 3.04 4.07
N LYS A 115 -10.72 1.71 4.10
CA LYS A 115 -9.61 0.79 4.37
C LYS A 115 -8.41 0.94 3.44
N PHE A 116 -8.65 1.18 2.15
CA PHE A 116 -7.54 1.39 1.21
C PHE A 116 -6.78 2.70 1.46
N ALA A 117 -7.48 3.79 1.84
CA ALA A 117 -6.85 5.05 2.23
C ALA A 117 -6.08 4.90 3.55
N GLN A 118 -6.64 4.19 4.54
CA GLN A 118 -5.93 3.86 5.78
C GLN A 118 -4.65 3.09 5.50
N TRP A 119 -4.71 2.05 4.66
CA TRP A 119 -3.53 1.29 4.26
C TRP A 119 -2.51 2.16 3.52
N LEU A 120 -2.94 3.05 2.64
CA LEU A 120 -2.06 3.98 1.93
C LEU A 120 -1.36 4.95 2.89
N LEU A 121 -2.08 5.49 3.87
CA LEU A 121 -1.55 6.34 4.94
C LEU A 121 -0.42 5.63 5.69
N PHE A 122 -0.65 4.38 6.10
CA PHE A 122 0.36 3.56 6.77
C PHE A 122 1.54 3.21 5.86
N ALA A 123 1.30 2.91 4.58
CA ALA A 123 2.36 2.63 3.61
C ALA A 123 3.29 3.85 3.45
N VAL A 124 2.71 5.04 3.26
CA VAL A 124 3.44 6.32 3.16
C VAL A 124 4.23 6.60 4.43
N TYR A 125 3.60 6.47 5.60
CA TYR A 125 4.27 6.65 6.89
C TYR A 125 5.46 5.71 7.05
N THR A 126 5.25 4.42 6.79
CA THR A 126 6.28 3.37 6.94
C THR A 126 7.45 3.62 6.00
N ASP A 127 7.18 3.93 4.73
CA ASP A 127 8.23 4.20 3.76
C ASP A 127 9.02 5.47 4.09
N LEU A 128 8.36 6.55 4.53
CA LEU A 128 9.05 7.75 4.99
C LEU A 128 9.92 7.47 6.21
N ARG A 129 9.41 6.72 7.19
CA ARG A 129 10.19 6.31 8.37
C ARG A 129 11.46 5.58 7.97
N GLN A 130 11.35 4.59 7.08
CA GLN A 130 12.51 3.86 6.56
C GLN A 130 13.52 4.76 5.82
N ILE A 131 13.05 5.80 5.12
CA ILE A 131 13.94 6.75 4.45
C ILE A 131 14.68 7.61 5.46
N PHE A 132 13.98 8.14 6.47
CA PHE A 132 14.56 8.98 7.51
C PHE A 132 15.52 8.21 8.44
N ASP A 133 15.21 6.95 8.73
CA ASP A 133 16.07 6.05 9.52
C ASP A 133 17.30 5.55 8.73
N SER A 134 17.37 5.84 7.43
CA SER A 134 18.48 5.41 6.59
C SER A 134 19.79 6.08 6.99
N PRO A 135 20.92 5.34 7.07
CA PRO A 135 22.23 5.92 7.38
C PRO A 135 22.70 6.96 6.34
N PHE A 136 22.11 6.97 5.15
CA PHE A 136 22.45 7.91 4.08
C PHE A 136 21.66 9.23 4.15
N TYR A 137 20.67 9.35 5.05
CA TYR A 137 19.74 10.48 5.09
C TYR A 137 20.46 11.82 5.37
N ASN A 138 21.31 11.87 6.39
CA ASN A 138 22.06 13.10 6.71
C ASN A 138 22.94 13.57 5.55
N THR A 139 23.63 12.64 4.88
CA THR A 139 24.44 12.95 3.70
C THR A 139 23.56 13.45 2.54
N PHE A 140 22.40 12.85 2.34
CA PHE A 140 21.42 13.29 1.34
C PHE A 140 20.98 14.73 1.57
N ILE A 141 20.58 15.07 2.80
CA ILE A 141 20.11 16.41 3.16
C ILE A 141 21.21 17.46 2.98
N VAL A 142 22.43 17.19 3.46
CA VAL A 142 23.56 18.12 3.30
C VAL A 142 23.78 18.40 1.82
N LYS A 143 23.85 17.36 0.97
CA LYS A 143 24.06 17.55 -0.47
C LYS A 143 22.93 18.29 -1.16
N LYS A 144 21.68 18.05 -0.78
CA LYS A 144 20.52 18.79 -1.29
C LYS A 144 20.58 20.27 -0.92
N LYS A 145 20.87 20.59 0.34
CA LYS A 145 20.98 21.98 0.82
C LYS A 145 22.13 22.74 0.16
N THR A 146 23.26 22.07 -0.08
CA THR A 146 24.44 22.68 -0.73
C THR A 146 24.38 22.66 -2.26
N GLY A 147 23.30 22.12 -2.87
CA GLY A 147 23.18 22.00 -4.33
C GLY A 147 24.20 21.05 -4.98
N LEU A 148 24.79 20.13 -4.21
CA LEU A 148 25.79 19.18 -4.73
C LEU A 148 25.10 17.99 -5.42
N PRO A 149 25.69 17.44 -6.49
CA PRO A 149 25.10 16.30 -7.20
C PRO A 149 25.09 15.02 -6.35
N LEU A 150 23.98 14.28 -6.45
CA LEU A 150 23.81 12.96 -5.85
C LEU A 150 24.44 11.90 -6.77
N LYS A 151 25.70 11.53 -6.53
CA LYS A 151 26.42 10.59 -7.41
C LYS A 151 26.28 9.12 -7.02
N SER A 152 26.14 8.81 -5.73
CA SER A 152 26.09 7.41 -5.28
C SER A 152 24.72 6.78 -5.53
N LYS A 153 24.70 5.49 -5.87
CA LYS A 153 23.46 4.71 -6.07
C LYS A 153 22.46 4.85 -4.91
N ASN A 154 22.93 4.82 -3.66
CA ASN A 154 22.05 4.92 -2.48
C ASN A 154 21.37 6.29 -2.37
N LEU A 155 22.10 7.38 -2.58
CA LEU A 155 21.54 8.74 -2.58
C LEU A 155 20.57 8.97 -3.75
N LEU A 156 20.87 8.41 -4.92
CA LEU A 156 19.97 8.45 -6.07
C LEU A 156 18.69 7.63 -5.82
N MET A 157 18.81 6.48 -5.19
CA MET A 157 17.66 5.66 -4.80
C MET A 157 16.82 6.35 -3.73
N MET A 158 17.45 7.02 -2.76
CA MET A 158 16.76 7.84 -1.77
C MET A 158 16.01 9.01 -2.42
N GLN A 159 16.64 9.70 -3.38
CA GLN A 159 15.95 10.73 -4.17
C GLN A 159 14.68 10.17 -4.82
N LYS A 160 14.80 9.06 -5.54
CA LYS A 160 13.66 8.43 -6.21
C LYS A 160 12.55 8.05 -5.22
N ARG A 161 12.90 7.48 -4.06
CA ARG A 161 11.91 7.16 -3.03
C ARG A 161 11.16 8.42 -2.57
N PHE A 162 11.87 9.50 -2.25
CA PHE A 162 11.20 10.77 -1.93
C PHE A 162 10.32 11.29 -3.07
N ASP A 163 10.80 11.23 -4.31
CA ASP A 163 10.05 11.72 -5.48
C ASP A 163 8.72 10.96 -5.67
N PHE A 164 8.64 9.70 -5.25
CA PHE A 164 7.41 8.91 -5.31
C PHE A 164 6.51 9.06 -4.08
N ILE A 165 7.07 9.25 -2.88
CA ILE A 165 6.30 9.21 -1.63
C ILE A 165 5.83 10.60 -1.19
N LEU A 166 6.62 11.65 -1.43
CA LEU A 166 6.25 13.01 -1.03
C LEU A 166 4.97 13.54 -1.69
N PRO A 167 4.65 13.22 -2.97
CA PRO A 167 3.35 13.58 -3.54
C PRO A 167 2.17 13.06 -2.72
N TRP A 168 2.26 11.81 -2.25
CA TRP A 168 1.22 11.23 -1.42
C TRP A 168 1.13 11.88 -0.05
N TYR A 169 2.27 12.16 0.59
CA TYR A 169 2.29 12.92 1.83
C TYR A 169 1.61 14.28 1.66
N GLU A 170 1.94 15.01 0.59
CA GLU A 170 1.34 16.33 0.30
C GLU A 170 -0.15 16.23 0.04
N GLU A 171 -0.62 15.22 -0.69
CA GLU A 171 -2.05 14.98 -0.88
C GLU A 171 -2.73 14.71 0.47
N ILE A 172 -2.20 13.78 1.27
CA ILE A 172 -2.75 13.39 2.57
C ILE A 172 -2.85 14.58 3.53
N ILE A 173 -1.81 15.41 3.61
CA ILE A 173 -1.76 16.51 4.60
C ILE A 173 -2.64 17.69 4.19
N ASN A 174 -2.90 17.86 2.89
CA ASN A 174 -3.65 19.00 2.35
C ASN A 174 -5.11 18.66 2.04
N SER A 175 -5.53 17.41 2.19
CA SER A 175 -6.88 16.94 1.88
C SER A 175 -7.66 16.52 3.12
N THR A 176 -8.98 16.73 3.10
CA THR A 176 -9.88 16.02 4.04
C THR A 176 -9.98 14.53 3.68
N PRO A 177 -10.50 13.67 4.58
CA PRO A 177 -10.76 12.27 4.24
C PRO A 177 -11.58 12.10 2.97
N GLU A 178 -12.64 12.88 2.80
CA GLU A 178 -13.51 12.84 1.62
C GLU A 178 -12.78 13.29 0.34
N GLU A 179 -11.98 14.36 0.43
CA GLU A 179 -11.18 14.83 -0.71
C GLU A 179 -10.14 13.79 -1.13
N LEU A 180 -9.46 13.17 -0.16
CA LEU A 180 -8.51 12.10 -0.43
C LEU A 180 -9.22 10.90 -1.06
N HIS A 181 -10.40 10.52 -0.56
CA HIS A 181 -11.19 9.43 -1.13
C HIS A 181 -11.55 9.68 -2.58
N GLU A 182 -11.98 10.90 -2.93
CA GLU A 182 -12.31 11.21 -4.31
C GLU A 182 -11.04 11.25 -5.18
N SER A 183 -9.91 11.75 -4.65
CA SER A 183 -8.65 11.81 -5.41
C SER A 183 -8.03 10.44 -5.70
N ILE A 184 -8.27 9.44 -4.84
CA ILE A 184 -7.81 8.07 -5.08
C ILE A 184 -8.83 7.19 -5.79
N LYS A 185 -10.09 7.61 -5.89
CA LYS A 185 -11.17 6.83 -6.53
C LYS A 185 -10.81 6.42 -7.95
N GLU A 186 -10.43 7.38 -8.81
CA GLU A 186 -10.02 7.09 -10.19
C GLU A 186 -8.81 6.15 -10.21
N ASN A 187 -7.86 6.34 -9.30
CA ASN A 187 -6.68 5.48 -9.19
C ASN A 187 -7.06 4.04 -8.82
N MET A 188 -8.07 3.84 -7.98
CA MET A 188 -8.52 2.50 -7.59
C MET A 188 -9.13 1.73 -8.77
N PHE A 189 -9.96 2.39 -9.58
CA PHE A 189 -10.51 1.77 -10.80
C PHE A 189 -9.42 1.49 -11.84
N ASP A 190 -8.53 2.45 -12.06
CA ASP A 190 -7.38 2.28 -12.95
C ASP A 190 -6.49 1.12 -12.50
N LEU A 191 -6.22 1.02 -11.19
CA LEU A 191 -5.45 -0.08 -10.59
C LEU A 191 -6.11 -1.44 -10.85
N LEU A 192 -7.43 -1.54 -10.65
CA LEU A 192 -8.17 -2.78 -10.89
C LEU A 192 -8.05 -3.23 -12.35
N ASN A 193 -8.20 -2.30 -13.29
CA ASN A 193 -8.05 -2.56 -14.72
C ASN A 193 -6.61 -2.95 -15.09
N ILE A 194 -5.60 -2.26 -14.55
CA ILE A 194 -4.19 -2.63 -14.75
C ILE A 194 -3.92 -4.04 -14.25
N ILE A 195 -4.41 -4.38 -13.05
CA ILE A 195 -4.27 -5.72 -12.48
C ILE A 195 -4.87 -6.77 -13.41
N GLU A 196 -6.09 -6.54 -13.90
CA GLU A 196 -6.77 -7.43 -14.83
C GLU A 196 -5.96 -7.69 -16.10
N ILE A 197 -5.46 -6.63 -16.73
CA ILE A 197 -4.59 -6.71 -17.91
C ILE A 197 -3.33 -7.54 -17.58
N LYS A 198 -2.68 -7.28 -16.44
CA LYS A 198 -1.43 -7.97 -16.05
C LYS A 198 -1.64 -9.43 -15.71
N VAL A 199 -2.73 -9.79 -15.06
CA VAL A 199 -3.09 -11.18 -14.81
C VAL A 199 -3.30 -11.90 -16.15
N ASN A 200 -4.06 -11.31 -17.06
CA ASN A 200 -4.32 -11.89 -18.38
C ASN A 200 -3.02 -12.07 -19.19
N ASP A 201 -2.14 -11.06 -19.20
CA ASP A 201 -0.82 -11.14 -19.83
C ASP A 201 0.00 -12.28 -19.21
N LEU A 202 0.06 -12.36 -17.88
CA LEU A 202 0.80 -13.40 -17.19
C LEU A 202 0.28 -14.80 -17.57
N ILE A 203 -1.03 -15.02 -17.63
CA ILE A 203 -1.60 -16.31 -18.02
C ILE A 203 -1.21 -16.64 -19.47
N LYS A 204 -1.39 -15.70 -20.40
CA LYS A 204 -1.05 -15.89 -21.83
C LYS A 204 0.43 -16.25 -22.01
N PHE A 205 1.34 -15.60 -21.30
CA PHE A 205 2.78 -15.81 -21.45
C PHE A 205 3.31 -17.00 -20.65
N SER A 206 2.76 -17.28 -19.47
CA SER A 206 3.27 -18.34 -18.59
C SER A 206 2.68 -19.72 -18.90
N ARG A 207 1.42 -19.77 -19.37
CA ARG A 207 0.73 -21.04 -19.66
C ARG A 207 0.73 -21.39 -21.14
N PHE A 208 1.13 -20.46 -22.03
CA PHE A 208 1.04 -20.60 -23.49
C PHE A 208 -0.36 -21.00 -24.00
N GLU A 209 -1.39 -20.79 -23.18
CA GLU A 209 -2.77 -21.16 -23.45
C GLU A 209 -3.62 -19.90 -23.61
N LYS A 210 -4.60 -19.97 -24.52
CA LYS A 210 -5.66 -18.97 -24.56
C LYS A 210 -6.61 -19.27 -23.41
N PHE A 211 -6.49 -18.51 -22.33
CA PHE A 211 -7.48 -18.51 -21.26
C PHE A 211 -8.88 -18.30 -21.86
N LYS A 212 -9.81 -19.18 -21.49
CA LYS A 212 -11.22 -19.08 -21.88
C LYS A 212 -12.03 -18.92 -20.62
N LEU A 213 -12.70 -17.78 -20.50
CA LEU A 213 -13.70 -17.56 -19.45
C LEU A 213 -14.77 -18.63 -19.55
N ASP A 214 -15.09 -19.27 -18.43
CA ASP A 214 -16.25 -20.15 -18.33
C ASP A 214 -17.45 -19.30 -17.88
N PRO A 215 -18.40 -18.97 -18.78
CA PRO A 215 -19.57 -18.18 -18.42
C PRO A 215 -20.49 -18.91 -17.43
N ASN A 216 -20.33 -20.22 -17.27
CA ASN A 216 -21.16 -21.04 -16.38
C ASN A 216 -20.52 -21.27 -15.00
N LYS A 217 -19.29 -20.79 -14.75
CA LYS A 217 -18.63 -20.93 -13.45
C LYS A 217 -19.32 -20.02 -12.43
N LYS A 218 -20.24 -20.62 -11.66
CA LYS A 218 -21.04 -19.94 -10.63
C LYS A 218 -20.28 -19.73 -9.31
N THR A 219 -19.27 -20.56 -9.05
CA THR A 219 -18.54 -20.55 -7.78
C THR A 219 -17.28 -19.70 -7.89
N LEU A 220 -17.17 -18.69 -7.02
CA LEU A 220 -15.99 -17.84 -6.92
C LEU A 220 -14.96 -18.46 -5.96
N SER A 221 -13.72 -18.52 -6.42
CA SER A 221 -12.59 -19.17 -5.73
C SER A 221 -12.00 -18.25 -4.68
N PHE A 222 -11.83 -16.96 -5.01
CA PHE A 222 -11.20 -15.92 -4.19
C PHE A 222 -12.20 -14.91 -3.61
N PHE A 223 -13.43 -14.86 -4.11
CA PHE A 223 -14.45 -13.93 -3.61
C PHE A 223 -15.66 -14.66 -3.02
N THR A 224 -16.39 -13.96 -2.15
CA THR A 224 -17.71 -14.34 -1.67
C THR A 224 -18.68 -13.21 -1.94
N THR A 225 -19.93 -13.53 -2.28
CA THR A 225 -20.96 -12.52 -2.51
C THR A 225 -21.89 -12.44 -1.31
N LYS A 226 -22.31 -11.22 -0.95
CA LYS A 226 -23.43 -10.98 -0.02
C LYS A 226 -24.41 -10.01 -0.65
N THR A 227 -25.70 -10.23 -0.42
CA THR A 227 -26.75 -9.27 -0.75
C THR A 227 -26.99 -8.36 0.46
N LEU A 228 -27.15 -7.06 0.23
CA LEU A 228 -27.27 -6.04 1.29
C LEU A 228 -28.43 -6.25 2.30
N LEU A 229 -29.35 -7.18 2.03
CA LEU A 229 -30.43 -7.57 2.96
C LEU A 229 -29.95 -8.50 4.09
N GLU A 230 -28.81 -9.17 3.92
CA GLU A 230 -28.22 -10.06 4.93
C GLU A 230 -27.14 -9.34 5.75
N GLY A 231 -27.58 -8.46 6.65
CA GLY A 231 -26.95 -8.22 7.95
C GLY A 231 -25.57 -7.55 7.96
N GLN A 232 -25.57 -6.30 8.43
CA GLN A 232 -24.50 -5.66 9.21
C GLN A 232 -24.18 -6.46 10.50
N LYS A 233 -23.80 -7.73 10.39
CA LYS A 233 -23.30 -8.52 11.52
C LYS A 233 -21.84 -8.85 11.27
N ASP A 234 -21.01 -8.13 12.01
CA ASP A 234 -19.65 -8.46 12.42
C ASP A 234 -18.75 -9.01 11.31
N ILE A 235 -18.30 -8.11 10.45
CA ILE A 235 -16.94 -8.25 9.92
C ILE A 235 -16.04 -8.09 11.15
N LYS A 236 -15.57 -9.22 11.70
CA LYS A 236 -14.49 -9.22 12.69
C LYS A 236 -13.41 -8.29 12.17
N GLU A 237 -13.11 -7.24 12.92
CA GLU A 237 -11.99 -6.34 12.68
C GLU A 237 -10.73 -7.20 12.50
N GLU A 238 -10.36 -7.47 11.26
CA GLU A 238 -9.01 -7.91 10.96
C GLU A 238 -8.16 -6.69 11.26
N LYS A 239 -7.40 -6.80 12.36
CA LYS A 239 -6.39 -5.82 12.76
C LYS A 239 -5.63 -5.42 11.50
N MET A 240 -5.89 -4.22 10.99
CA MET A 240 -4.97 -3.60 10.05
C MET A 240 -3.61 -3.66 10.72
N LEU A 241 -2.63 -4.22 9.99
CA LEU A 241 -1.22 -4.34 10.36
C LEU A 241 -0.96 -3.89 11.80
N ASP A 242 -0.69 -4.82 12.74
CA ASP A 242 -0.17 -4.52 14.10
C ASP A 242 1.19 -3.81 13.94
N ILE A 243 1.20 -2.58 13.41
CA ILE A 243 2.29 -1.63 13.48
C ILE A 243 2.15 -1.09 14.89
N THR A 244 2.65 -1.89 15.83
CA THR A 244 3.07 -1.32 17.11
C THR A 244 4.05 -0.22 16.70
N ILE A 245 3.65 1.04 16.91
CA ILE A 245 4.56 2.18 16.78
C ILE A 245 5.54 1.99 17.92
N GLU A 246 6.49 1.07 17.74
CA GLU A 246 7.61 0.93 18.65
C GLU A 246 8.32 2.27 18.56
N GLU A 247 8.21 3.02 19.66
CA GLU A 247 9.12 4.12 19.96
C GLU A 247 10.50 3.62 19.58
N SER A 248 11.11 4.26 18.59
CA SER A 248 12.43 3.89 18.12
C SER A 248 13.30 3.64 19.35
N PRO A 249 13.96 2.48 19.49
CA PRO A 249 14.87 2.28 20.61
C PRO A 249 15.78 3.49 20.59
N LYS A 250 15.78 4.27 21.69
CA LYS A 250 16.68 5.41 21.86
C LYS A 250 18.03 4.92 21.38
N VAL A 251 18.43 5.34 20.19
CA VAL A 251 19.75 5.07 19.67
C VAL A 251 20.61 5.84 20.64
N MET A 252 21.11 5.16 21.67
CA MET A 252 22.27 5.63 22.40
C MET A 252 23.23 5.97 21.30
N ALA A 253 23.47 7.26 21.11
CA ALA A 253 24.42 7.76 20.15
C ALA A 253 25.64 6.87 20.29
N LYS A 254 25.93 6.07 19.25
CA LYS A 254 27.22 5.38 19.17
C LYS A 254 28.21 6.49 19.42
N GLN A 255 28.92 6.40 20.54
CA GLN A 255 29.93 7.35 20.95
C GLN A 255 30.71 7.72 19.68
N GLU A 256 30.64 9.00 19.32
CA GLU A 256 31.43 9.54 18.23
C GLU A 256 32.84 9.00 18.41
N TRP A 257 33.39 8.40 17.37
CA TRP A 257 34.74 7.89 17.41
C TRP A 257 35.67 9.09 17.64
N ILE A 258 36.08 9.28 18.90
CA ILE A 258 37.08 10.29 19.28
C ILE A 258 38.43 9.70 18.83
N PRO A 259 39.18 10.34 17.91
CA PRO A 259 40.53 9.90 17.60
C PRO A 259 41.37 9.93 18.88
N LYS A 260 41.72 8.74 19.36
CA LYS A 260 42.61 8.51 20.51
C LYS A 260 44.05 8.91 20.14
N ASN A 261 44.30 10.21 19.97
CA ASN A 261 45.65 10.77 19.88
C ASN A 261 46.16 11.22 21.27
N ALA A 262 45.59 10.70 22.35
CA ALA A 262 46.27 10.69 23.64
C ALA A 262 47.00 9.34 23.77
N PRO A 263 48.31 9.31 24.10
CA PRO A 263 49.00 8.06 24.39
C PRO A 263 48.25 7.36 25.53
N MET A 264 47.68 6.19 25.24
CA MET A 264 47.11 5.34 26.27
C MET A 264 48.28 4.72 27.03
N ASP A 265 48.33 4.93 28.35
CA ASP A 265 49.27 4.20 29.19
C ASP A 265 49.05 2.69 29.00
N PRO A 266 50.12 1.89 28.81
CA PRO A 266 49.99 0.46 28.59
C PRO A 266 49.29 -0.18 29.80
N ASN A 267 48.27 -0.98 29.51
CA ASN A 267 47.52 -1.69 30.55
C ASN A 267 48.49 -2.54 31.38
N PRO A 268 48.66 -2.27 32.70
CA PRO A 268 49.61 -3.00 33.55
C PRO A 268 49.25 -4.49 33.68
N ASP A 269 48.01 -4.87 33.37
CA ASP A 269 47.51 -6.24 33.46
C ASP A 269 47.47 -6.97 32.11
N TYR A 270 48.11 -6.42 31.06
CA TYR A 270 48.18 -7.12 29.78
C TYR A 270 49.14 -8.31 29.83
N THR A 271 48.60 -9.51 29.83
CA THR A 271 49.35 -10.74 29.54
C THR A 271 49.18 -11.11 28.06
N PRO A 272 50.27 -11.14 27.25
CA PRO A 272 50.18 -11.55 25.86
C PRO A 272 49.72 -13.02 25.77
N PRO A 273 48.85 -13.36 24.80
CA PRO A 273 48.40 -14.73 24.60
C PRO A 273 49.59 -15.60 24.19
N LYS A 274 49.69 -16.80 24.78
CA LYS A 274 50.77 -17.75 24.47
C LYS A 274 50.70 -18.31 23.04
N VAL A 275 49.54 -18.23 22.41
CA VAL A 275 49.29 -18.72 21.05
C VAL A 275 48.51 -17.64 20.32
N LEU A 276 49.06 -17.15 19.22
CA LEU A 276 48.35 -16.25 18.33
C LEU A 276 47.20 -17.02 17.66
N PRO A 277 46.01 -16.43 17.52
CA PRO A 277 44.95 -17.06 16.74
C PRO A 277 45.43 -17.30 15.31
N ALA A 278 45.08 -18.45 14.75
CA ALA A 278 45.41 -18.77 13.37
C ALA A 278 44.82 -17.70 12.44
N PRO A 279 45.56 -17.26 11.41
CA PRO A 279 45.03 -16.31 10.45
C PRO A 279 43.81 -16.92 9.75
N VAL A 280 42.67 -16.26 9.88
CA VAL A 280 41.48 -16.56 9.09
C VAL A 280 41.65 -15.84 7.76
N ASN A 281 41.97 -16.60 6.71
CA ASN A 281 42.00 -16.10 5.34
C ASN A 281 40.56 -16.02 4.81
N ASP A 282 39.86 -14.93 5.13
CA ASP A 282 38.61 -14.57 4.45
C ASP A 282 38.90 -13.49 3.39
N TRP A 283 39.79 -13.80 2.44
CA TRP A 283 39.96 -13.02 1.21
C TRP A 283 39.41 -13.78 0.01
#